data_AF-A0A7Y4UF76-F1
#
_entry.id   AF-A0A7Y4UF76-F1
#
_cell.length_a   1.000
_cell.length_b   1.000
_cell.length_c   1.000
_cell.angle_alpha   90.00
_cell.angle_beta   90.00
_cell.angle_gamma   90.00
#
_symmetry.space_group_name_H-M   'P 1'
#
loop_
_entity.id
_entity.type
_entity.pdbx_description
1 polymer ?
#
loop_
_entity_poly.entity_id
_entity_poly.type
_entity_poly.pdbx_seq_one_letter_code
_entity_poly.pdbx_strand_id
1 'polypeptide(L)'
;MSALAHEHYCIFVVASVAELDALEQRNADFVIFDVTPERLLPALQALRARARWRETPALVRAERLADLTELAGICPSYRALICHHVDLLTLLNHHAQHTAAPDKPHHLL
;
A
#
# COMPACT_ATOMS: atom_id res chain seq x y z
N MET A 1 7.50 13.28 29.69
CA MET A 1 8.18 12.82 28.47
C MET A 1 7.26 11.82 27.79
N SER A 2 6.61 12.22 26.69
CA SER A 2 6.10 11.30 25.64
C SER A 2 5.78 12.16 24.43
N ALA A 3 6.63 12.11 23.41
CA ALA A 3 6.33 12.64 22.09
C ALA A 3 5.38 11.63 21.42
N LEU A 4 4.14 12.04 21.15
CA LEU A 4 3.23 11.28 20.29
C LEU A 4 3.77 11.40 18.86
N ALA A 5 4.55 10.41 18.44
CA ALA A 5 4.96 10.26 17.06
C ALA A 5 3.70 10.15 16.21
N HIS A 6 3.40 11.20 15.45
CA HIS A 6 2.41 11.13 14.39
C HIS A 6 3.03 10.27 13.29
N GLU A 7 2.73 8.98 13.27
CA GLU A 7 3.18 8.08 12.21
C GLU A 7 2.38 8.39 10.94
N HIS A 8 2.98 9.18 10.05
CA HIS A 8 2.47 9.39 8.70
C HIS A 8 2.84 8.15 7.86
N TYR A 9 1.87 7.27 7.61
CA TYR A 9 2.06 6.17 6.67
C TYR A 9 2.19 6.69 5.23
N CYS A 10 3.22 6.25 4.51
CA CYS A 10 3.41 6.46 3.09
C CYS A 10 2.92 5.22 2.32
N ILE A 11 1.84 5.40 1.56
CA ILE A 11 1.18 4.32 0.81
C ILE A 11 1.28 4.64 -0.68
N PHE A 12 1.70 3.67 -1.49
CA PHE A 12 1.64 3.77 -2.96
C PHE A 12 0.64 2.78 -3.53
N VAL A 13 -0.15 3.23 -4.51
CA VAL A 13 -0.96 2.37 -5.35
C VAL A 13 -0.25 2.27 -6.69
N VAL A 14 -0.02 1.04 -7.16
CA VAL A 14 0.63 0.77 -8.44
C VAL A 14 -0.21 -0.21 -9.25
N ALA A 15 -0.40 0.12 -10.53
CA ALA A 15 -1.07 -0.72 -11.51
C ALA A 15 -0.07 -1.40 -12.48
N SER A 16 1.22 -1.15 -12.31
CA SER A 16 2.27 -1.73 -13.16
C SER A 16 3.66 -1.72 -12.49
N VAL A 17 4.59 -2.52 -13.02
CA VAL A 17 6.01 -2.47 -12.62
C VAL A 17 6.64 -1.12 -12.99
N ALA A 18 6.23 -0.49 -14.09
CA ALA A 18 6.75 0.82 -14.49
C ALA A 18 6.39 1.92 -13.49
N GLU A 19 5.18 1.88 -12.92
CA GLU A 19 4.80 2.79 -11.82
C GLU A 19 5.62 2.52 -10.56
N LEU A 20 5.91 1.26 -10.28
CA LEU A 20 6.81 0.89 -9.21
C LEU A 20 8.20 1.50 -9.46
N ASP A 21 8.75 1.41 -10.68
CA ASP A 21 10.04 2.02 -11.07
C ASP A 21 10.05 3.54 -10.87
N ALA A 22 8.95 4.23 -11.21
CA ALA A 22 8.85 5.68 -11.04
C ALA A 22 8.93 6.15 -9.57
N LEU A 23 8.73 5.25 -8.61
CA LEU A 23 8.68 5.55 -7.17
C LEU A 23 10.01 5.31 -6.43
N GLU A 24 11.07 4.89 -7.13
CA GLU A 24 12.30 4.30 -6.57
C GLU A 24 13.01 5.14 -5.47
N GLN A 25 12.80 6.46 -5.45
CA GLN A 25 13.41 7.34 -4.45
C GLN A 25 12.65 7.48 -3.13
N ARG A 26 11.46 6.90 -2.99
CA ARG A 26 10.58 7.08 -1.81
C ARG A 26 10.49 5.80 -0.97
N ASN A 27 10.38 5.93 0.34
CA ASN A 27 10.02 4.81 1.21
C ASN A 27 8.50 4.68 1.28
N ALA A 28 8.02 3.44 1.43
CA ALA A 28 6.61 3.14 1.59
C ALA A 28 6.43 2.19 2.77
N ASP A 29 5.43 2.46 3.59
CA ASP A 29 4.95 1.56 4.63
C ASP A 29 4.13 0.43 4.02
N PHE A 30 3.40 0.74 2.93
CA PHE A 30 2.60 -0.23 2.17
C PHE A 30 2.65 0.06 0.67
N VAL A 31 2.66 -1.01 -0.13
CA VAL A 31 2.45 -0.92 -1.59
C VAL A 31 1.20 -1.71 -1.96
N ILE A 32 0.23 -1.04 -2.54
CA ILE A 32 -1.03 -1.62 -3.02
C ILE A 32 -0.89 -1.94 -4.51
N PHE A 33 -1.10 -3.19 -4.88
CA PHE A 33 -1.16 -3.64 -6.26
C PHE A 33 -2.62 -3.69 -6.74
N ASP A 34 -2.94 -2.82 -7.70
CA ASP A 34 -4.17 -2.88 -8.49
C ASP A 34 -3.84 -3.41 -9.90
N VAL A 35 -3.41 -4.67 -9.94
CA VAL A 35 -2.99 -5.36 -11.16
C VAL A 35 -3.88 -6.57 -11.41
N THR A 36 -3.95 -7.00 -12.67
CA THR A 36 -4.57 -8.28 -13.00
C THR A 36 -3.70 -9.43 -12.47
N PRO A 37 -4.26 -10.61 -12.23
CA PRO A 37 -3.52 -11.73 -11.66
C PRO A 37 -2.28 -12.16 -12.42
N GLU A 38 -2.32 -12.12 -13.75
CA GLU A 38 -1.21 -12.52 -14.61
C GLU A 38 0.00 -11.57 -14.43
N ARG A 39 -0.27 -10.34 -13.97
CA ARG A 39 0.73 -9.32 -13.69
C ARG A 39 1.15 -9.26 -12.23
N LEU A 40 0.44 -9.95 -11.33
CA LEU A 40 0.69 -9.89 -9.90
C LEU A 40 2.05 -10.48 -9.52
N LEU A 41 2.35 -11.69 -10.00
CA LEU A 41 3.61 -12.35 -9.68
C LEU A 41 4.83 -11.54 -10.17
N PRO A 42 4.89 -11.08 -11.44
CA PRO A 42 5.96 -10.18 -11.89
C PRO A 42 6.07 -8.90 -11.05
N ALA A 43 4.95 -8.31 -10.64
CA ALA A 43 4.94 -7.10 -9.83
C ALA A 43 5.49 -7.32 -8.41
N LEU A 44 5.10 -8.43 -7.77
CA LEU A 44 5.62 -8.83 -6.47
C LEU A 44 7.11 -9.19 -6.51
N GLN A 45 7.57 -9.85 -7.57
CA GLN A 45 8.98 -10.11 -7.80
C GLN A 45 9.79 -8.81 -7.96
N ALA A 46 9.28 -7.88 -8.75
CA ALA A 46 9.89 -6.56 -8.93
C ALA A 46 9.99 -5.79 -7.61
N LEU A 47 8.97 -5.87 -6.75
CA LEU A 47 9.01 -5.28 -5.40
C LEU A 47 10.11 -5.89 -4.54
N ARG A 48 10.20 -7.23 -4.49
CA ARG A 48 11.17 -7.95 -3.64
C ARG A 48 12.61 -7.88 -4.13
N ALA A 49 12.82 -7.61 -5.42
CA ALA A 49 14.14 -7.37 -5.99
C ALA A 49 14.76 -6.04 -5.52
N ARG A 50 13.95 -5.09 -5.06
CA ARG A 50 14.40 -3.76 -4.63
C ARG A 50 14.79 -3.76 -3.17
N ALA A 51 16.06 -3.51 -2.88
CA ALA A 51 16.60 -3.51 -1.51
C ALA A 51 15.79 -2.64 -0.54
N ARG A 52 15.27 -1.50 -1.03
CA ARG A 52 14.50 -0.54 -0.24
C ARG A 52 13.10 -1.03 0.17
N TRP A 53 12.44 -1.82 -0.67
CA TRP A 53 11.07 -2.27 -0.45
C TRP A 53 10.95 -3.77 -0.23
N ARG A 54 12.09 -4.48 -0.15
CA ARG A 54 12.14 -5.93 0.03
C ARG A 54 11.28 -6.39 1.21
N GLU A 55 11.26 -5.64 2.29
CA GLU A 55 10.50 -5.96 3.50
C GLU A 55 9.16 -5.21 3.61
N THR A 56 8.82 -4.35 2.65
CA THR A 56 7.57 -3.58 2.67
C THR A 56 6.38 -4.51 2.42
N PRO A 57 5.36 -4.54 3.30
CA PRO A 57 4.16 -5.34 3.08
C PRO A 57 3.45 -4.89 1.81
N ALA A 58 3.05 -5.87 1.01
CA ALA A 58 2.27 -5.65 -0.20
C ALA A 58 0.78 -5.91 0.10
N LEU A 59 -0.11 -5.08 -0.43
CA LEU A 59 -1.54 -5.25 -0.37
C LEU A 59 -2.05 -5.53 -1.78
N VAL A 60 -2.87 -6.55 -1.97
CA VAL A 60 -3.41 -6.93 -3.28
C VAL A 60 -4.92 -6.87 -3.21
N ARG A 61 -5.54 -6.20 -4.18
CA ARG A 61 -6.99 -6.05 -4.22
C ARG A 61 -7.68 -7.39 -4.45
N ALA A 62 -8.51 -7.83 -3.49
CA ALA A 62 -9.26 -9.08 -3.55
C ALA A 62 -10.15 -9.18 -4.79
N GLU A 63 -10.73 -8.05 -5.22
CA GLU A 63 -11.60 -7.98 -6.40
C GLU A 63 -10.89 -8.36 -7.70
N ARG A 64 -9.56 -8.25 -7.74
CA ARG A 64 -8.74 -8.65 -8.88
C ARG A 64 -8.41 -10.14 -8.89
N LEU A 65 -8.63 -10.85 -7.78
CA LEU A 65 -8.18 -12.23 -7.58
C LEU A 65 -9.33 -13.25 -7.58
N ALA A 66 -10.55 -12.82 -7.93
CA ALA A 66 -11.80 -13.53 -7.67
C ALA A 66 -11.86 -15.00 -8.14
N ASP A 67 -11.00 -15.40 -9.10
CA ASP A 67 -11.10 -16.70 -9.77
C ASP A 67 -9.83 -17.56 -9.71
N LEU A 68 -8.79 -17.19 -8.94
CA LEU A 68 -7.48 -17.86 -9.05
C LEU A 68 -7.04 -18.58 -7.79
N THR A 69 -7.40 -19.87 -7.77
CA THR A 69 -6.75 -20.91 -6.97
C THR A 69 -5.23 -20.93 -7.17
N GLU A 70 -4.74 -20.49 -8.34
CA GLU A 70 -3.31 -20.42 -8.70
C GLU A 70 -2.51 -19.41 -7.87
N LEU A 71 -3.18 -18.46 -7.20
CA LEU A 71 -2.52 -17.49 -6.32
C LEU A 71 -2.41 -18.00 -4.88
N ALA A 72 -3.00 -19.17 -4.58
CA ALA A 72 -2.84 -19.85 -3.30
C ALA A 72 -1.36 -20.15 -3.08
N GLY A 73 -0.75 -19.53 -2.06
CA GLY A 73 0.66 -19.66 -1.74
C GLY A 73 1.59 -18.61 -2.36
N ILE A 74 1.18 -17.93 -3.44
CA ILE A 74 1.95 -16.80 -4.00
C ILE A 74 1.94 -15.62 -3.02
N CYS A 75 0.77 -15.17 -2.58
CA CYS A 75 0.68 -14.00 -1.71
C CYS A 75 1.52 -14.15 -0.41
N PRO A 76 1.41 -15.26 0.35
CA PRO A 76 2.25 -15.49 1.53
C PRO A 76 3.76 -15.48 1.24
N SER A 77 4.19 -16.11 0.15
CA SER A 77 5.60 -16.21 -0.24
C SER A 77 6.25 -14.85 -0.52
N TYR A 78 5.43 -13.88 -0.93
CA TYR A 78 5.88 -12.52 -1.23
C TYR A 78 5.46 -11.51 -0.16
N ARG A 79 5.06 -11.94 1.06
CA ARG A 79 4.56 -11.05 2.13
C ARG A 79 3.46 -10.10 1.63
N ALA A 80 2.60 -10.62 0.76
CA ALA A 80 1.46 -9.92 0.22
C ALA A 80 0.19 -10.36 0.94
N LEU A 81 -0.64 -9.40 1.30
CA LEU A 81 -1.94 -9.61 1.93
C LEU A 81 -3.02 -9.27 0.94
N ILE A 82 -4.00 -10.16 0.84
CA ILE A 82 -5.22 -9.90 0.09
C ILE A 82 -6.06 -8.94 0.94
N CYS A 83 -6.50 -7.83 0.34
CA CYS A 83 -7.28 -6.80 1.01
C CYS A 83 -8.52 -6.48 0.17
N HIS A 84 -9.66 -6.28 0.82
CA HIS A 84 -10.85 -5.80 0.13
C HIS A 84 -10.77 -4.28 -0.05
N HIS A 85 -11.48 -3.77 -1.05
CA HIS A 85 -11.59 -2.33 -1.28
C HIS A 85 -12.03 -1.56 -0.02
N VAL A 86 -12.92 -2.14 0.79
CA VAL A 86 -13.37 -1.53 2.05
C VAL A 86 -12.25 -1.42 3.09
N ASP A 87 -11.34 -2.39 3.16
CA ASP A 87 -10.20 -2.37 4.06
C ASP A 87 -9.20 -1.28 3.64
N LEU A 88 -8.99 -1.13 2.33
CA LEU A 88 -8.17 -0.05 1.75
C LEU A 88 -8.77 1.32 2.03
N LEU A 89 -10.08 1.50 1.83
CA LEU A 89 -10.75 2.75 2.15
C LEU A 89 -10.66 3.07 3.65
N THR A 90 -10.72 2.05 4.51
CA THR A 90 -10.55 2.23 5.96
C THR A 90 -9.14 2.71 6.29
N LEU A 91 -8.10 2.10 5.70
CA LEU A 91 -6.70 2.53 5.86
C LEU A 91 -6.47 3.95 5.35
N LEU A 92 -7.00 4.28 4.17
CA LEU A 92 -6.86 5.61 3.57
C LEU A 92 -7.65 6.68 4.33
N ASN A 93 -8.86 6.37 4.82
CA ASN A 93 -9.64 7.29 5.64
C ASN A 93 -8.99 7.55 6.99
N HIS A 94 -8.47 6.52 7.64
CA HIS A 94 -7.69 6.69 8.87
C HIS A 94 -6.47 7.61 8.62
N HIS A 95 -5.76 7.42 7.51
CA HIS A 95 -4.67 8.33 7.11
C HIS A 95 -5.14 9.77 6.87
N ALA A 96 -6.25 9.98 6.16
CA ALA A 96 -6.78 11.31 5.90
C ALA A 96 -7.18 12.05 7.20
N GLN A 97 -7.76 11.32 8.16
CA GLN A 97 -8.13 11.87 9.47
C GLN A 97 -6.93 12.20 10.34
N HIS A 98 -5.80 11.49 10.19
CA HIS A 98 -4.57 11.75 10.94
C HIS A 98 -3.62 12.77 10.28
N THR A 99 -3.83 13.09 9.00
CA THR A 99 -3.09 14.13 8.27
C THR A 99 -3.81 15.48 8.27
N ALA A 100 -5.13 15.49 8.52
CA ALA A 100 -5.89 16.69 8.78
C ALA A 100 -5.63 17.17 10.22
N ALA A 101 -4.56 17.94 10.42
CA ALA A 101 -4.46 18.79 11.62
C ALA A 101 -5.67 19.74 11.69
N PRO A 102 -6.17 20.08 12.89
CA PRO A 102 -7.32 20.96 13.05
C PRO A 102 -6.97 22.33 12.48
N ASP A 103 -7.74 22.75 11.48
CA ASP A 103 -7.78 24.15 11.06
C ASP A 103 -8.18 24.95 12.30
N LYS A 104 -7.24 25.72 12.86
CA LYS A 104 -7.54 26.59 13.98
C LYS A 104 -8.58 27.58 13.48
N PRO A 105 -9.76 27.68 14.10
CA PRO A 105 -10.67 28.75 13.74
C PRO A 105 -9.95 30.06 14.04
N HIS A 106 -9.60 30.80 12.99
CA HIS A 106 -9.24 32.20 13.12
C HIS A 106 -10.49 32.91 13.65
N HIS A 107 -10.58 33.01 14.98
CA HIS A 107 -11.33 34.06 15.63
C HIS A 107 -10.76 35.39 15.12
N LEU A 108 -11.51 36.06 14.26
CA LEU A 108 -11.45 37.50 14.09
C LEU A 108 -12.87 38.02 14.27
N LEU A 109 -13.06 38.54 15.49
CA LEU A 109 -13.92 39.66 15.92
C LEU A 109 -15.08 40.06 15.01
#